data_AF-A0A948Q7C3-F1
#
_entry.id   AF-A0A948Q7C3-F1
#
_cell.length_a   1.000
_cell.length_b   1.000
_cell.length_c   1.000
_cell.angle_alpha   90.00
_cell.angle_beta   90.00
_cell.angle_gamma   90.00
#
_symmetry.space_group_name_H-M   'P 1'
#
loop_
_entity.id
_entity.type
_entity.pdbx_description
1 polymer ?
#
loop_
_entity_poly.entity_id
_entity_poly.type
_entity_poly.pdbx_seq_one_letter_code
_entity_poly.pdbx_strand_id
1 'polypeptide(L)'
;VYCFNSSAGLTGTLTLDGQGDADAVFVIQVGSTLTTASDAAVNLIGSAQAENVYWQIGSSATLGTGTAFMGNIVAMTSITLNSGASLSGRALARNGAVTLDTNALTLP
;
A
#
# COMPACT_ATOMS: atom_id res chain seq x y z
N VAL A 1 -14.83 -1.18 -1.04
CA VAL A 1 -14.01 -2.09 -1.89
C VAL A 1 -13.84 -1.44 -3.25
N TYR A 2 -12.62 -1.40 -3.78
CA TYR A 2 -12.25 -0.77 -5.05
C TYR A 2 -11.49 -1.78 -5.91
N CYS A 3 -11.87 -1.95 -7.18
CA CYS A 3 -11.33 -3.00 -8.04
C CYS A 3 -10.72 -2.42 -9.32
N PHE A 4 -9.49 -2.84 -9.63
CA PHE A 4 -8.78 -2.54 -10.86
C PHE A 4 -8.47 -3.85 -11.59
N ASN A 5 -8.95 -4.02 -12.82
CA ASN A 5 -8.69 -5.25 -13.59
C ASN A 5 -7.26 -5.30 -14.17
N SER A 6 -6.58 -4.16 -14.21
CA SER A 6 -5.23 -3.98 -14.73
C SER A 6 -4.27 -3.53 -13.63
N SER A 7 -3.06 -3.14 -14.02
CA SER A 7 -2.13 -2.47 -13.11
C SER A 7 -2.72 -1.14 -12.61
N ALA A 8 -2.33 -0.76 -11.40
CA ALA A 8 -2.66 0.52 -10.79
C ALA A 8 -1.36 1.29 -10.47
N GLY A 9 -1.38 2.60 -10.68
CA GLY A 9 -0.28 3.51 -10.38
C GLY A 9 -0.73 4.61 -9.43
N LEU A 10 0.05 4.88 -8.38
CA LEU A 10 -0.13 6.01 -7.48
C LEU A 10 0.96 7.05 -7.72
N THR A 11 0.61 8.20 -8.30
CA THR A 11 1.59 9.23 -8.71
C THR A 11 1.57 10.50 -7.83
N GLY A 12 0.86 10.46 -6.71
CA GLY A 12 0.72 11.58 -5.78
C GLY A 12 0.10 11.11 -4.46
N THR A 13 -0.70 11.95 -3.82
CA THR A 13 -1.39 11.59 -2.57
C THR A 13 -2.76 10.97 -2.85
N LEU A 14 -2.97 9.74 -2.37
CA LEU A 14 -4.29 9.15 -2.19
C LEU A 14 -4.77 9.44 -0.77
N THR A 15 -5.92 10.09 -0.63
CA THR A 15 -6.57 10.28 0.66
C THR A 15 -7.67 9.23 0.86
N LEU A 16 -7.60 8.49 1.97
CA LEU A 16 -8.66 7.62 2.44
C LEU A 16 -9.33 8.28 3.63
N ASP A 17 -10.63 8.55 3.52
CA ASP A 17 -11.42 9.26 4.51
C ASP A 17 -12.41 8.31 5.18
N GLY A 18 -12.23 8.06 6.47
CA GLY A 18 -13.15 7.23 7.28
C GLY A 18 -14.47 7.94 7.60
N GLN A 19 -14.61 9.22 7.27
CA GLN A 19 -15.82 10.02 7.49
C GLN A 19 -16.32 10.04 8.94
N GLY A 20 -15.37 9.91 9.89
CA GLY A 20 -15.63 9.86 11.33
C GLY A 20 -15.79 8.44 11.88
N ASP A 21 -15.76 7.41 11.02
CA ASP A 21 -15.82 6.00 11.41
C ASP A 21 -14.41 5.40 11.51
N ALA A 22 -14.02 4.99 12.72
CA ALA A 22 -12.73 4.35 12.96
C ALA A 22 -12.68 2.90 12.43
N ASP A 23 -13.85 2.27 12.27
CA ASP A 23 -13.99 0.91 11.76
C ASP A 23 -14.10 0.89 10.21
N ALA A 24 -13.99 2.05 9.55
CA ALA A 24 -14.04 2.16 8.10
C ALA A 24 -12.97 1.29 7.44
N VAL A 25 -13.41 0.33 6.61
CA VAL A 25 -12.52 -0.63 5.92
C VAL A 25 -12.32 -0.24 4.46
N PHE A 26 -11.05 -0.17 4.05
CA PHE A 26 -10.65 0.06 2.67
C PHE A 26 -10.01 -1.20 2.11
N VAL A 27 -10.63 -1.79 1.09
CA VAL A 27 -10.05 -2.92 0.34
C VAL A 27 -9.83 -2.47 -1.10
N ILE A 28 -8.57 -2.46 -1.53
CA ILE A 28 -8.15 -2.13 -2.89
C ILE A 28 -7.63 -3.42 -3.54
N GLN A 29 -8.30 -3.86 -4.59
CA GLN A 29 -7.96 -5.06 -5.36
C GLN A 29 -7.37 -4.64 -6.72
N VAL A 30 -6.14 -5.06 -6.99
CA VAL A 30 -5.43 -4.79 -8.23
C VAL A 30 -5.14 -6.11 -8.92
N GLY A 31 -5.70 -6.31 -10.11
CA GLY A 31 -5.60 -7.58 -10.85
C GLY A 31 -4.19 -7.90 -11.35
N SER A 32 -3.32 -6.88 -11.44
CA SER A 32 -1.92 -7.01 -11.85
C SER A 32 -1.00 -6.32 -10.84
N THR A 33 -0.10 -5.46 -11.32
CA THR A 33 0.94 -4.79 -10.52
C THR A 33 0.41 -3.51 -9.88
N LEU A 34 0.85 -3.22 -8.66
CA LEU A 34 0.75 -1.89 -8.04
C LEU A 34 2.12 -1.22 -8.07
N THR A 35 2.18 0.02 -8.57
CA THR A 35 3.38 0.85 -8.44
C THR A 35 3.05 2.21 -7.84
N THR A 36 4.00 2.78 -7.11
CA THR A 36 3.94 4.19 -6.71
C THR A 36 5.08 4.97 -7.36
N ALA A 37 4.83 6.23 -7.72
CA ALA A 37 5.89 7.15 -8.09
C ALA A 37 6.73 7.52 -6.86
N SER A 38 7.87 8.17 -7.10
CA SER A 38 8.65 8.77 -6.02
C SER A 38 7.80 9.77 -5.23
N ASP A 39 7.97 9.77 -3.90
CA ASP A 39 7.30 10.67 -2.97
C ASP A 39 5.75 10.61 -2.99
N ALA A 40 5.18 9.55 -3.58
CA ALA A 40 3.75 9.27 -3.48
C ALA A 40 3.35 8.96 -2.02
N ALA A 41 2.09 9.22 -1.67
CA ALA A 41 1.61 9.06 -0.30
C ALA A 41 0.21 8.47 -0.21
N VAL A 42 -0.05 7.73 0.85
CA VAL A 42 -1.41 7.38 1.30
C VAL A 42 -1.66 8.14 2.59
N ASN A 43 -2.65 9.03 2.58
CA ASN A 43 -3.04 9.87 3.71
C ASN A 43 -4.36 9.36 4.31
N LEU A 44 -4.39 9.11 5.61
CA LEU A 44 -5.60 8.67 6.31
C LEU A 44 -6.21 9.85 7.07
N ILE A 45 -7.48 10.13 6.83
CA ILE A 45 -8.23 11.19 7.51
C ILE A 45 -9.57 10.65 8.02
N GLY A 46 -10.29 11.47 8.80
CA GLY A 46 -11.64 11.14 9.25
C GLY A 46 -11.72 9.84 10.03
N SER A 47 -10.77 9.61 10.94
CA SER A 47 -10.62 8.40 11.77
C SER A 47 -10.14 7.13 11.05
N ALA A 48 -9.89 7.14 9.74
CA ALA A 48 -9.34 5.99 9.04
C ALA A 48 -8.03 5.48 9.68
N GLN A 49 -7.93 4.16 9.89
CA GLN A 49 -6.79 3.49 10.52
C GLN A 49 -6.04 2.62 9.52
N ALA A 50 -4.71 2.58 9.60
CA ALA A 50 -3.89 1.76 8.71
C ALA A 50 -4.17 0.25 8.86
N GLU A 51 -4.56 -0.21 10.05
CA GLU A 51 -4.98 -1.60 10.27
C GLU A 51 -6.18 -2.03 9.42
N ASN A 52 -7.05 -1.10 9.06
CA ASN A 52 -8.28 -1.32 8.28
C ASN A 52 -8.11 -1.06 6.77
N VAL A 53 -6.87 -0.85 6.30
CA VAL A 53 -6.54 -0.68 4.87
C VAL A 53 -5.87 -1.92 4.33
N TYR A 54 -6.39 -2.47 3.24
CA TYR A 54 -5.91 -3.69 2.59
C TYR A 54 -5.67 -3.48 1.11
N TRP A 55 -4.52 -3.93 0.65
CA TRP A 55 -4.09 -3.88 -0.74
C TRP A 55 -3.85 -5.31 -1.25
N GLN A 56 -4.81 -5.87 -1.99
CA GLN A 56 -4.66 -7.17 -2.61
C GLN A 56 -4.12 -7.00 -4.03
N ILE A 57 -2.92 -7.54 -4.28
CA ILE A 57 -2.20 -7.33 -5.53
C ILE A 57 -2.04 -8.67 -6.26
N GLY A 58 -2.51 -8.74 -7.51
CA GLY A 58 -2.57 -9.94 -8.33
C GLY A 58 -1.20 -10.41 -8.83
N SER A 59 -0.21 -9.51 -8.88
CA SER A 59 1.20 -9.85 -9.13
C SER A 59 2.11 -9.31 -8.03
N SER A 60 2.83 -8.21 -8.28
CA SER A 60 3.80 -7.61 -7.36
C SER A 60 3.45 -6.17 -7.03
N ALA A 61 3.95 -5.68 -5.90
CA ALA A 61 3.88 -4.27 -5.53
C ALA A 61 5.29 -3.66 -5.52
N THR A 62 5.44 -2.46 -6.07
CA THR A 62 6.68 -1.68 -6.01
C THR A 62 6.39 -0.30 -5.46
N LEU A 63 6.89 0.01 -4.26
CA LEU A 63 6.85 1.36 -3.72
C LEU A 63 8.07 2.13 -4.23
N GLY A 64 7.82 3.25 -4.91
CA GLY A 64 8.82 4.21 -5.36
C GLY A 64 9.61 4.82 -4.20
N THR A 65 10.75 5.42 -4.51
CA THR A 65 11.63 6.05 -3.51
C THR A 65 10.86 7.08 -2.68
N GLY A 66 11.08 7.12 -1.36
CA GLY A 66 10.44 8.10 -0.49
C GLY A 66 8.91 7.97 -0.35
N THR A 67 8.28 6.92 -0.90
CA THR A 67 6.83 6.72 -0.76
C THR A 67 6.44 6.58 0.73
N ALA A 68 5.37 7.26 1.15
CA ALA A 68 4.76 7.10 2.48
C ALA A 68 3.47 6.28 2.38
N PHE A 69 3.53 4.99 2.70
CA PHE A 69 2.44 4.05 2.43
C PHE A 69 1.73 3.60 3.71
N MET A 70 0.40 3.45 3.63
CA MET A 70 -0.45 3.04 4.75
C MET A 70 -1.23 1.78 4.37
N GLY A 71 -1.24 0.80 5.26
CA GLY A 71 -2.06 -0.41 5.14
C GLY A 71 -1.30 -1.70 4.92
N ASN A 72 -2.06 -2.77 4.72
CA ASN A 72 -1.56 -4.14 4.61
C ASN A 72 -1.47 -4.55 3.13
N ILE A 73 -0.27 -4.70 2.61
CA ILE A 73 -0.02 -5.18 1.26
C ILE A 73 0.01 -6.71 1.26
N VAL A 74 -0.85 -7.32 0.45
CA VAL A 74 -0.90 -8.77 0.19
C VAL A 74 -0.67 -8.99 -1.29
N ALA A 75 0.56 -9.28 -1.67
CA ALA A 75 0.96 -9.50 -3.06
C ALA A 75 1.10 -10.98 -3.38
N MET A 76 0.64 -11.37 -4.57
CA MET A 76 0.76 -12.76 -5.04
C MET A 76 2.22 -13.19 -5.22
N THR A 77 3.06 -12.31 -5.76
CA THR A 77 4.45 -12.61 -6.09
C THR A 77 5.40 -11.89 -5.13
N SER A 78 5.88 -10.68 -5.46
CA SER A 78 6.91 -9.99 -4.68
C SER A 78 6.45 -8.60 -4.23
N ILE A 79 7.13 -8.06 -3.23
CA ILE A 79 6.98 -6.68 -2.79
C ILE A 79 8.37 -6.04 -2.76
N THR A 80 8.52 -4.88 -3.39
CA THR A 80 9.76 -4.08 -3.33
C THR A 80 9.46 -2.72 -2.74
N LEU A 81 10.19 -2.34 -1.70
CA LEU A 81 10.23 -0.98 -1.19
C LEU A 81 11.57 -0.38 -1.60
N ASN A 82 11.55 0.59 -2.50
CA ASN A 82 12.76 1.31 -2.91
C ASN A 82 13.25 2.25 -1.80
N SER A 83 14.47 2.78 -1.98
CA SER A 83 15.17 3.61 -1.00
C SER A 83 14.28 4.63 -0.29
N GLY A 84 14.27 4.59 1.03
CA GLY A 84 13.59 5.58 1.87
C GLY A 84 12.06 5.53 1.85
N ALA A 85 11.43 4.59 1.14
CA ALA A 85 10.00 4.35 1.31
C ALA A 85 9.69 3.91 2.76
N SER A 86 8.50 4.25 3.24
CA SER A 86 8.01 3.88 4.57
C SER A 86 6.65 3.21 4.47
N LEU A 87 6.37 2.33 5.43
CA LEU A 87 5.12 1.58 5.50
C LEU A 87 4.64 1.51 6.95
N SER A 88 3.47 2.10 7.22
CA SER A 88 2.69 1.78 8.42
C SER A 88 1.69 0.69 8.05
N GLY A 89 1.97 -0.54 8.45
CA GLY A 89 1.21 -1.71 8.06
C GLY A 89 2.08 -2.96 7.89
N ARG A 90 1.81 -3.74 6.85
CA ARG A 90 2.44 -5.06 6.62
C ARG A 90 2.75 -5.27 5.14
N ALA A 91 3.90 -5.88 4.84
CA ALA A 91 4.28 -6.32 3.50
C ALA A 91 4.28 -7.86 3.44
N LEU A 92 3.24 -8.44 2.86
CA LEU A 92 3.00 -9.89 2.80
C LEU A 92 3.09 -10.38 1.35
N ALA A 93 4.27 -10.88 0.95
CA ALA A 93 4.49 -11.52 -0.34
C ALA A 93 4.24 -13.03 -0.23
N ARG A 94 3.38 -13.59 -1.09
CA ARG A 94 2.99 -15.01 -0.98
C ARG A 94 4.02 -15.96 -1.58
N ASN A 95 4.51 -15.68 -2.78
CA ASN A 95 5.32 -16.62 -3.58
C ASN A 95 6.73 -16.11 -3.90
N GLY A 96 7.02 -14.85 -3.56
CA GLY A 96 8.26 -14.17 -3.88
C GLY A 96 8.89 -13.49 -2.67
N ALA A 97 9.79 -12.55 -2.93
CA ALA A 97 10.54 -11.86 -1.91
C ALA A 97 9.85 -10.56 -1.46
N VAL A 98 10.12 -10.16 -0.22
CA VAL A 98 9.99 -8.76 0.22
C VAL A 98 11.40 -8.17 0.21
N THR A 99 11.64 -7.19 -0.66
CA THR A 99 12.94 -6.51 -0.78
C THR A 99 12.83 -5.11 -0.19
N LEU A 100 13.77 -4.78 0.70
CA LEU A 100 13.85 -3.47 1.36
C LEU A 100 15.18 -2.79 1.03
N ASP A 101 15.14 -1.48 0.89
CA ASP A 101 16.29 -0.58 0.79
C ASP A 101 16.06 0.61 1.73
N THR A 102 16.71 0.58 2.89
CA THR A 102 16.69 1.71 3.85
C THR A 102 15.27 2.19 4.19
N ASN A 103 14.38 1.25 4.54
CA ASN A 103 12.96 1.53 4.79
C ASN A 103 12.61 1.51 6.28
N ALA A 104 11.60 2.30 6.65
CA ALA A 104 10.96 2.24 7.97
C ALA A 104 9.62 1.50 7.87
N LEU A 105 9.48 0.39 8.60
CA LEU A 105 8.25 -0.41 8.66
C LEU A 105 7.76 -0.47 10.11
N THR A 106 6.53 -0.06 10.35
CA THR A 106 5.88 -0.11 11.67
C THR A 106 4.56 -0.85 11.57
N LEU A 107 4.23 -1.66 12.58
CA LEU A 107 2.88 -2.18 12.71
C LEU A 107 1.91 -1.01 13.02
N PRO A 108 0.64 -1.11 12.59
CA PRO A 108 -0.41 -0.20 13.05
C PRO A 108 -0.57 -0.26 14.58
#